data_AF-A0A6P0L628-F1
#
_entry.id   AF-A0A6P0L628-F1
#
_cell.length_a   1.000
_cell.length_b   1.000
_cell.length_c   1.000
_cell.angle_alpha   90.00
_cell.angle_beta   90.00
_cell.angle_gamma   90.00
#
_symmetry.space_group_name_H-M   'P 1'
#
loop_
_entity.id
_entity.type
_entity.pdbx_description
1 polymer ?
#
loop_
_entity_poly.entity_id
_entity_poly.type
_entity_poly.pdbx_seq_one_letter_code
_entity_poly.pdbx_strand_id
1 'polypeptide(L)' 'MSISKFKYFFDCCVGSWMAQRTYHNLTHQEVERSLTEFTIEPLSSALKTKVLIDNQQPDLPNINDLCGYHLGF' A
#
# COMPACT_ATOMS: atom_id res chain seq x y z
N MET A 1 -20.75 -1.02 2.33
CA MET A 1 -19.82 0.02 1.81
C MET A 1 -19.45 -0.37 0.38
N SER A 2 -19.46 0.54 -0.59
CA SER A 2 -19.19 0.19 -2.00
C SER A 2 -17.69 0.03 -2.28
N ILE A 3 -17.30 -0.95 -3.10
CA ILE A 3 -15.92 -1.14 -3.58
C ILE A 3 -15.36 0.12 -4.27
N SER A 4 -16.22 0.95 -4.86
CA SER A 4 -15.82 2.21 -5.48
C SER A 4 -15.19 3.21 -4.51
N LYS A 5 -15.59 3.21 -3.23
CA LYS A 5 -14.98 4.08 -2.21
C LYS A 5 -13.55 3.64 -1.88
N PHE A 6 -13.30 2.33 -1.88
CA PHE A 6 -11.95 1.81 -1.71
C PHE A 6 -11.09 2.11 -2.91
N LYS A 7 -11.58 1.91 -4.14
CA LYS A 7 -10.85 2.30 -5.36
C LYS A 7 -10.44 3.77 -5.31
N TYR A 8 -11.38 4.67 -4.99
CA TYR A 8 -11.09 6.09 -4.82
C TYR A 8 -10.02 6.37 -3.76
N PHE A 9 -10.05 5.71 -2.60
CA PHE A 9 -9.02 5.84 -1.58
C PHE A 9 -7.63 5.48 -2.11
N PHE A 10 -7.50 4.35 -2.82
CA PHE A 10 -6.22 3.92 -3.40
C PHE A 10 -5.75 4.85 -4.52
N ASP A 11 -6.66 5.39 -5.33
CA ASP A 11 -6.35 6.39 -6.35
C ASP A 11 -5.79 7.67 -5.70
N CYS A 12 -6.35 8.11 -4.57
CA CYS A 12 -5.83 9.25 -3.81
C CYS A 12 -4.45 9.02 -3.18
N CYS A 13 -4.03 7.77 -2.99
CA CYS A 13 -2.71 7.47 -2.46
C CYS A 13 -1.59 7.58 -3.50
N VAL A 14 -1.89 7.55 -4.81
CA VAL A 14 -0.87 7.55 -5.87
C VAL A 14 -0.10 8.87 -5.90
N GLY A 15 1.22 8.79 -5.94
CA GLY A 15 2.12 9.95 -5.99
C GLY A 15 3.37 9.78 -5.13
N SER A 16 4.15 10.86 -5.05
CA SER A 16 5.34 10.92 -4.19
C SER A 16 4.99 11.55 -2.84
N TRP A 17 5.47 10.94 -1.77
CA TRP A 17 5.16 11.32 -0.40
C TRP A 17 6.42 11.47 0.42
N MET A 18 6.34 12.36 1.40
CA MET A 18 7.29 12.47 2.48
C MET A 18 6.52 12.24 3.78
N ALA A 19 6.88 11.19 4.53
CA ALA A 19 6.31 10.91 5.83
C ALA A 19 7.30 11.23 6.93
N GLN A 20 6.80 11.92 7.96
CA GLN A 20 7.46 12.02 9.25
C GLN A 20 6.78 11.03 10.21
N ARG A 21 7.51 10.04 10.68
CA ARG A 21 7.01 9.02 11.59
C ARG A 21 7.64 9.21 12.95
N THR A 22 6.81 9.26 13.99
CA THR A 22 7.26 9.31 15.38
C THR A 22 6.89 8.00 16.06
N TYR A 23 7.87 7.32 16.64
CA TYR A 23 7.69 6.11 17.41
C TYR A 23 7.83 6.41 18.91
N HIS A 24 6.91 5.87 19.70
CA HIS A 24 6.95 5.97 21.17
C HIS A 24 7.21 4.57 21.75
N ASN A 25 8.41 4.32 22.24
CA ASN A 25 8.75 3.11 22.98
C ASN A 25 8.39 3.32 24.44
N LEU A 26 7.16 2.93 24.81
CA LEU A 26 6.62 3.17 26.15
C LEU A 26 7.38 2.42 27.25
N THR A 27 7.96 1.25 26.94
CA THR A 27 8.72 0.44 27.88
C THR A 27 10.02 1.14 28.31
N HIS A 28 10.71 1.77 27.37
CA HIS A 28 11.99 2.45 27.64
C HIS A 28 11.85 3.97 27.77
N GLN A 29 10.62 4.49 27.63
CA GLN A 29 10.32 5.93 27.61
C GLN A 29 11.10 6.70 26.53
N GLU A 30 11.32 6.06 25.39
CA GLU A 30 12.08 6.63 24.27
C GLU A 30 11.16 7.11 23.15
N VAL A 31 11.63 8.13 22.43
CA VAL A 31 10.95 8.65 21.24
C VAL A 31 11.94 8.68 20.09
N GLU A 32 11.61 7.97 19.01
CA GLU A 32 12.36 7.99 17.76
C GLU A 32 11.57 8.77 16.69
N ARG A 33 12.27 9.51 15.83
CA ARG A 33 11.68 10.19 14.68
C ARG A 33 12.43 9.81 13.41
N SER A 34 11.68 9.50 12.37
CA SER A 34 12.20 9.14 11.07
C SER A 34 11.50 9.98 9.99
N LEU A 35 12.26 10.39 8.99
CA LEU A 35 11.74 10.99 7.76
C LEU A 35 11.98 9.99 6.63
N THR A 36 10.95 9.73 5.84
CA THR A 36 11.03 8.79 4.72
C THR A 36 10.33 9.38 3.52
N GLU A 37 11.03 9.41 2.41
CA GLU A 37 10.46 9.67 1.09
C GLU A 37 10.12 8.34 0.44
N PHE A 38 8.96 8.26 -0.22
CA PHE A 38 8.52 7.06 -0.92
C PHE A 38 7.53 7.45 -2.03
N THR A 39 7.36 6.54 -2.99
CA THR A 39 6.40 6.69 -4.07
C THR A 39 5.36 5.58 -4.02
N ILE A 40 4.11 5.94 -4.27
CA ILE A 40 3.00 5.01 -4.43
C ILE A 40 2.60 4.99 -5.90
N GLU A 41 2.67 3.81 -6.51
CA GLU A 41 2.29 3.57 -7.90
C GLU A 41 1.09 2.62 -7.99
N PRO A 42 0.21 2.78 -8.99
CA PRO A 42 -0.89 1.85 -9.21
C PRO A 42 -0.37 0.45 -9.61
N LEU A 43 -1.07 -0.60 -9.18
CA LEU A 43 -0.76 -1.96 -9.64
C LEU A 43 -1.46 -2.25 -10.98
N SER A 44 -0.68 -2.63 -11.98
CA SER A 44 -1.21 -3.24 -13.21
C SER A 44 -1.82 -4.62 -12.90
N SER A 45 -2.71 -5.12 -13.76
CA SER A 45 -3.28 -6.46 -13.61
C SER A 45 -2.19 -7.54 -13.52
N ALA A 46 -1.10 -7.40 -14.29
CA ALA A 46 0.02 -8.33 -14.25
C ALA A 46 0.73 -8.34 -12.88
N LEU A 47 0.92 -7.18 -12.26
CA LEU A 47 1.49 -7.09 -10.91
C LEU A 47 0.53 -7.66 -9.85
N LYS A 48 -0.78 -7.44 -9.99
CA LYS A 48 -1.78 -8.07 -9.12
C LYS A 48 -1.73 -9.60 -9.24
N THR A 49 -1.63 -10.14 -10.45
CA THR A 49 -1.47 -11.58 -10.68
C THR A 49 -0.21 -12.10 -10.01
N LYS A 50 0.92 -11.40 -10.19
CA LYS A 50 2.18 -11.76 -9.56
C LYS A 50 2.06 -11.81 -8.04
N VAL A 51 1.43 -10.81 -7.42
CA VAL A 51 1.19 -10.78 -5.96
C VAL A 51 0.38 -11.99 -5.51
N LEU A 52 -0.69 -12.37 -6.24
CA LEU A 52 -1.49 -13.55 -5.90
C LEU A 52 -0.65 -14.84 -5.98
N ILE A 53 0.09 -15.03 -7.07
CA ILE A 53 0.96 -16.21 -7.27
C ILE A 53 2.04 -16.29 -6.18
N ASP A 54 2.76 -15.20 -5.94
CA ASP A 54 3.85 -15.14 -4.97
C ASP A 54 3.35 -15.42 -3.52
N ASN A 55 2.07 -15.17 -3.25
CA ASN A 55 1.41 -15.43 -1.96
C ASN A 55 0.51 -16.67 -1.96
N GLN A 56 0.65 -17.56 -2.96
CA GLN A 56 -0.10 -18.82 -3.07
C GLN A 56 -1.62 -18.63 -2.98
N GLN A 57 -2.13 -17.49 -3.46
CA GLN A 57 -3.55 -17.21 -3.53
C GLN A 57 -4.15 -17.83 -4.80
N PRO A 58 -5.43 -18.25 -4.75
CA PRO A 58 -6.10 -18.77 -5.94
C PRO A 58 -6.28 -17.68 -7.01
N ASP A 59 -6.41 -18.11 -8.26
CA ASP A 59 -6.80 -17.22 -9.34
C ASP A 59 -8.20 -16.64 -9.08
N LEU A 60 -8.30 -15.31 -9.15
CA LEU A 60 -9.54 -14.59 -8.94
C LEU A 60 -10.06 -14.03 -10.27
N PRO A 61 -11.33 -14.32 -10.66
CA PRO A 61 -11.88 -13.87 -11.95
C PRO A 61 -11.98 -12.35 -12.06
N ASN A 62 -12.08 -11.65 -10.92
CA ASN A 62 -12.22 -10.19 -10.85
C ASN A 62 -10.94 -9.52 -10.32
N ILE A 63 -9.77 -9.94 -10.80
CA ILE A 63 -8.48 -9.41 -10.32
C ILE A 63 -8.36 -7.88 -10.45
N ASN A 64 -9.05 -7.30 -11.44
CA ASN A 64 -9.08 -5.86 -11.65
C ASN A 64 -9.86 -5.10 -10.56
N ASP A 65 -10.76 -5.77 -9.85
CA ASP A 65 -11.51 -5.17 -8.75
C ASP A 65 -10.73 -5.11 -7.44
N LEU A 66 -9.64 -5.88 -7.33
CA LEU A 66 -8.76 -5.85 -6.17
C LEU A 66 -8.05 -4.50 -6.09
N CYS A 67 -8.14 -3.87 -4.93
CA CYS A 67 -7.43 -2.62 -4.64
C CYS A 67 -6.01 -2.93 -4.16
N GLY A 68 -5.05 -2.06 -4.51
CA GLY A 68 -3.66 -2.22 -4.14
C GLY A 68 -2.77 -1.21 -4.86
N TYR A 69 -1.58 -0.99 -4.31
CA TYR A 69 -0.54 -0.16 -4.88
C TYR A 69 0.83 -0.83 -4.71
N HIS A 70 1.79 -0.41 -5.51
CA HIS A 70 3.20 -0.66 -5.29
C HIS A 70 3.76 0.50 -4.46
N LEU A 71 4.39 0.20 -3.33
CA LEU A 71 5.07 1.18 -2.48
C LEU A 71 6.58 1.02 -2.67
N GLY A 72 7.20 2.01 -3.31
CA GLY A 72 8.63 2.06 -3.57
C GLY A 72 9.34 3.10 -2.69
N PHE A 73 10.57 2.80 -2.29
CA PHE A 73 11.44 3.68 -1.50
C PHE A 73 12.67 4.08 -2.32
#